data_AF-A0A9E2F282-F1
#
_entry.id   AF-A0A9E2F282-F1
#
_cell.length_a   1.000
_cell.length_b   1.000
_cell.length_c   1.000
_cell.angle_alpha   90.00
_cell.angle_beta   90.00
_cell.angle_gamma   90.00
#
_symmetry.space_group_name_H-M   'P 1'
#
loop_
_entity.id
_entity.type
_entity.pdbx_description
1 polymer ?
#
loop_
_entity_poly.entity_id
_entity_poly.type
_entity_poly.pdbx_seq_one_letter_code
_entity_poly.pdbx_strand_id
1 'polypeptide(L)'
;MTKSNNLCSLALAACALFIASCGDSSNSVAVVPPPSPPADIGIEGSVFDGAVSGGTLFVFAASAVNAAFDAAADAADRAAALTAAGPLLTLTRDEADADSYTITVSGELANRALFLVFDAEGARDSEFGDQPPNLEAVAMTNDAGSTLRVNITPHTTTASIEVRNALDPEADGTVIDTAAIQTALDVALANATSVFGESSLGEALFPGGENPQSTTDMDVLADASSALGLAIRTAAAFAGLSTDEVLQLFAADAADGVLDAAVPVNFDLDAEQLDDLRAVSDAYHLGRAAVSDVEAVSCSGATNALRRACEFEALDEFFIGAAICAHSASEDEADLCLDVYVDDRDELLEECADVTAARADLCAATDDAVHNPPFGMEFAGNFIDPLMIGTPGGPEPHPYLPLRQGSTWVYEGTFMEDGQEITEVITVTVTDRIKFIDGIRCLVVRDTVEVDGELIEDTDDWLAQDTGGNVWYCGEEVKDYETFDGDAPPIPELVAIDGAFKAGRDGDEAGILLPAVPVAGDFYRQEVSFTNAEDAIEILATDGTEVVPGATCVGTCLVTLDFSPLDPGVEESKYYAPDIGMILEVDLETGDRVELVSYSVAP
;
A
#
# COMPACT_ATOMS: atom_id res chain seq x y z
N MET A 1 16.06 -86.53 -24.96
CA MET A 1 14.80 -87.26 -25.16
C MET A 1 13.85 -86.25 -25.78
N THR A 2 13.45 -86.22 -27.06
CA THR A 2 13.38 -87.07 -28.26
C THR A 2 13.51 -86.09 -29.44
N LYS A 3 14.54 -86.15 -30.32
CA LYS A 3 14.49 -86.65 -31.74
C LYS A 3 13.10 -86.52 -32.40
N SER A 4 12.89 -86.06 -33.64
CA SER A 4 13.75 -85.85 -34.81
C SER A 4 12.89 -85.43 -36.02
N ASN A 5 13.51 -84.76 -37.00
CA ASN A 5 13.38 -85.00 -38.44
C ASN A 5 12.07 -84.73 -39.22
N ASN A 6 12.24 -83.85 -40.22
CA ASN A 6 12.08 -84.08 -41.66
C ASN A 6 10.71 -84.13 -42.37
N LEU A 7 10.66 -83.26 -43.39
CA LEU A 7 10.36 -83.51 -44.83
C LEU A 7 8.92 -83.76 -45.30
N CYS A 8 8.71 -83.20 -46.51
CA CYS A 8 7.74 -83.59 -47.56
C CYS A 8 6.29 -83.22 -47.26
N SER A 9 5.46 -82.76 -48.19
CA SER A 9 5.47 -82.63 -49.65
C SER A 9 4.07 -82.04 -49.98
N LEU A 10 3.86 -81.24 -51.00
CA LEU A 10 3.29 -81.73 -52.25
C LEU A 10 3.34 -80.61 -53.31
N ALA A 11 3.83 -80.99 -54.48
CA ALA A 11 3.77 -80.24 -55.72
C ALA A 11 2.45 -80.53 -56.47
N LEU A 12 2.04 -79.60 -57.34
CA LEU A 12 1.37 -79.73 -58.66
C LEU A 12 0.80 -78.32 -58.98
N ALA A 13 0.94 -77.66 -60.12
CA ALA A 13 1.24 -78.03 -61.51
C ALA A 13 1.86 -76.77 -62.19
N ALA A 14 2.96 -76.85 -62.95
CA ALA A 14 3.03 -77.01 -64.42
C ALA A 14 2.11 -76.04 -65.21
N CYS A 15 2.51 -75.33 -66.27
CA CYS A 15 3.76 -75.10 -67.00
C CYS A 15 3.36 -74.10 -68.11
N ALA A 16 4.03 -72.95 -68.31
CA ALA A 16 3.89 -72.15 -69.52
C ALA A 16 5.11 -71.25 -69.79
N LEU A 17 5.91 -71.75 -70.74
CA LEU A 17 6.72 -71.06 -71.77
C LEU A 17 7.77 -69.99 -71.43
N PHE A 18 8.98 -70.33 -71.86
CA PHE A 18 10.13 -69.51 -72.21
C PHE A 18 9.82 -68.34 -73.17
N ILE A 19 10.30 -67.14 -72.85
CA ILE A 19 10.98 -66.24 -73.79
C ILE A 19 12.19 -65.64 -73.07
N ALA A 20 13.38 -65.93 -73.60
CA ALA A 20 14.58 -65.15 -73.35
C ALA A 20 14.74 -64.16 -74.50
N SER A 21 15.04 -62.88 -74.22
CA SER A 21 15.98 -62.05 -74.99
C SER A 21 15.95 -60.57 -74.58
N CYS A 22 17.13 -60.05 -74.23
CA CYS A 22 17.64 -58.68 -74.34
C CYS A 22 17.08 -57.55 -73.44
N GLY A 23 17.88 -57.22 -72.42
CA GLY A 23 18.46 -55.89 -72.20
C GLY A 23 17.53 -54.68 -72.17
N ASP A 24 17.09 -54.31 -70.97
CA ASP A 24 16.76 -52.93 -70.64
C ASP A 24 17.72 -52.46 -69.54
N SER A 25 18.55 -51.49 -69.90
CA SER A 25 19.22 -50.60 -68.96
C SER A 25 18.18 -49.67 -68.35
N SER A 26 17.42 -50.15 -67.36
CA SER A 26 16.66 -49.27 -66.48
C SER A 26 17.56 -48.85 -65.33
N ASN A 27 17.85 -47.55 -65.28
CA ASN A 27 18.33 -46.89 -64.07
C ASN A 27 17.25 -47.09 -63.00
N SER A 28 17.38 -48.14 -62.17
CA SER A 28 16.64 -48.21 -60.92
C SER A 28 17.23 -47.14 -60.01
N VAL A 29 16.59 -45.98 -59.99
CA VAL A 29 16.82 -44.97 -58.95
C VAL A 29 16.57 -45.68 -57.62
N ALA A 30 17.60 -45.81 -56.80
CA ALA A 30 17.44 -46.26 -55.42
C ALA A 30 16.48 -45.27 -54.74
N VAL A 31 15.28 -45.73 -54.40
CA VAL A 31 14.38 -44.98 -53.52
C VAL A 31 15.07 -45.02 -52.15
N VAL A 32 15.75 -43.92 -51.81
CA VAL A 32 16.24 -43.68 -50.46
C VAL A 32 14.99 -43.68 -49.57
N PRO A 33 14.91 -44.55 -48.54
CA PRO A 33 13.80 -44.48 -47.60
C PRO A 33 13.75 -43.05 -47.03
N PRO A 34 12.55 -42.44 -46.88
CA PRO A 34 12.46 -41.10 -46.33
C PRO A 34 13.21 -41.04 -44.99
N PRO A 35 13.94 -39.94 -44.72
CA PRO A 35 14.64 -39.78 -43.45
C PRO A 35 13.65 -40.01 -42.31
N SER A 36 14.09 -40.72 -41.26
CA SER A 36 13.29 -40.90 -40.05
C SER A 36 12.93 -39.52 -39.49
N PRO A 37 11.68 -39.28 -39.07
CA PRO A 37 11.32 -38.03 -38.44
C PRO A 37 12.23 -37.77 -37.23
N PRO A 38 12.62 -36.50 -37.00
CA PRO A 38 13.43 -36.14 -35.84
C PRO A 38 12.74 -36.59 -34.54
N ALA A 39 13.53 -36.96 -33.54
CA ALA A 39 13.00 -37.36 -32.23
C ALA A 39 12.28 -36.18 -31.57
N ASP A 40 11.14 -36.45 -30.94
CA ASP A 40 10.35 -35.42 -30.28
C ASP A 40 11.12 -34.75 -29.14
N ILE A 41 10.73 -33.51 -28.83
CA ILE A 41 11.32 -32.69 -27.78
C ILE A 41 10.37 -32.72 -26.58
N GLY A 42 10.90 -33.09 -25.41
CA GLY A 42 10.17 -33.05 -24.15
C GLY A 42 10.21 -31.66 -23.53
N ILE A 43 9.09 -31.24 -22.94
CA ILE A 43 9.03 -30.04 -22.11
C ILE A 43 8.37 -30.43 -20.80
N GLU A 44 9.01 -30.10 -19.69
CA GLU A 44 8.51 -30.31 -18.34
C GLU A 44 8.59 -29.02 -17.54
N GLY A 45 7.78 -28.87 -16.51
CA GLY A 45 7.82 -27.70 -15.64
C GLY A 45 6.71 -27.69 -14.62
N SER A 46 6.57 -26.58 -13.92
CA SER A 46 5.45 -26.34 -13.01
C SER A 46 4.75 -25.03 -13.31
N VAL A 47 3.47 -24.93 -12.94
CA VAL A 47 2.69 -23.69 -12.93
C VAL A 47 2.60 -23.19 -11.49
N PHE A 48 3.05 -21.97 -11.25
CA PHE A 48 3.16 -21.38 -9.91
C PHE A 48 2.70 -19.92 -9.88
N ASP A 49 1.73 -19.62 -9.03
CA ASP A 49 1.34 -18.32 -8.47
C ASP A 49 1.08 -18.54 -6.96
N GLY A 50 1.92 -19.38 -6.33
CA GLY A 50 1.46 -20.40 -5.38
C GLY A 50 1.27 -21.74 -6.12
N ALA A 51 1.26 -22.90 -5.44
CA ALA A 51 1.17 -24.16 -6.18
C ALA A 51 -0.20 -24.28 -6.89
N VAL A 52 -0.21 -24.24 -8.23
CA VAL A 52 -1.42 -24.21 -9.06
C VAL A 52 -1.78 -25.60 -9.60
N SER A 53 -2.98 -26.05 -9.25
CA SER A 53 -3.60 -27.27 -9.77
C SER A 53 -4.68 -26.96 -10.82
N GLY A 54 -4.91 -27.86 -11.78
CA GLY A 54 -5.92 -27.67 -12.83
C GLY A 54 -5.52 -26.69 -13.94
N GLY A 55 -6.53 -26.17 -14.65
CA GLY A 55 -6.38 -25.29 -15.81
C GLY A 55 -5.97 -26.00 -17.11
N THR A 56 -5.82 -25.22 -18.18
CA THR A 56 -5.47 -25.74 -19.51
C THR A 56 -4.26 -25.03 -20.10
N LEU A 57 -3.30 -25.81 -20.60
CA LEU A 57 -2.09 -25.33 -21.25
C LEU A 57 -2.21 -25.45 -22.78
N PHE A 58 -1.92 -24.37 -23.49
CA PHE A 58 -1.89 -24.30 -24.95
C PHE A 58 -0.47 -23.97 -25.43
N VAL A 59 -0.03 -24.60 -26.52
CA VAL A 59 1.31 -24.36 -27.08
C VAL A 59 1.19 -23.78 -28.49
N PHE A 60 1.78 -22.61 -28.71
CA PHE A 60 1.78 -21.93 -30.00
C PHE A 60 3.20 -21.72 -30.53
N ALA A 61 3.33 -21.71 -31.85
CA ALA A 61 4.52 -21.16 -32.49
C ALA A 61 4.46 -19.62 -32.47
N ALA A 62 5.63 -18.97 -32.48
CA ALA A 62 5.71 -17.50 -32.52
C ALA A 62 4.89 -16.84 -33.64
N SER A 63 4.72 -17.51 -34.80
CA SER A 63 3.94 -16.98 -35.93
C SER A 63 2.42 -16.97 -35.71
N ALA A 64 1.91 -17.58 -34.64
CA ALA A 64 0.48 -17.73 -34.37
C ALA A 64 0.05 -17.12 -33.04
N VAL A 65 0.99 -16.77 -32.14
CA VAL A 65 0.66 -16.39 -30.76
C VAL A 65 -0.11 -15.06 -30.68
N ASN A 66 0.32 -14.00 -31.37
CA ASN A 66 -0.37 -12.69 -31.29
C ASN A 66 -1.83 -12.81 -31.77
N ALA A 67 -2.04 -13.41 -32.95
CA ALA A 67 -3.39 -13.65 -33.46
C ALA A 67 -4.26 -14.52 -32.54
N ALA A 68 -3.65 -15.42 -31.76
CA ALA A 68 -4.36 -16.23 -30.77
C ALA A 68 -4.79 -15.40 -29.56
N PHE A 69 -3.90 -14.53 -29.04
CA PHE A 69 -4.21 -13.63 -27.92
C PHE A 69 -5.22 -12.56 -28.30
N ASP A 70 -5.08 -11.92 -29.46
CA ASP A 70 -6.04 -10.93 -29.96
C ASP A 70 -7.45 -11.55 -30.03
N ALA A 71 -7.55 -12.75 -30.58
CA ALA A 71 -8.82 -13.47 -30.68
C ALA A 71 -9.37 -13.89 -29.31
N ALA A 72 -8.50 -14.14 -28.33
CA ALA A 72 -8.87 -14.60 -27.00
C ALA A 72 -9.28 -13.44 -26.07
N ALA A 73 -8.66 -12.27 -26.20
CA ALA A 73 -8.99 -11.06 -25.43
C ALA A 73 -10.42 -10.57 -25.71
N ASP A 74 -10.86 -10.66 -26.96
CA ASP A 74 -12.22 -10.26 -27.37
C ASP A 74 -13.28 -11.36 -27.14
N ALA A 75 -12.87 -12.55 -26.66
CA ALA A 75 -13.75 -13.71 -26.58
C ALA A 75 -14.43 -13.84 -25.22
N ALA A 76 -15.73 -14.15 -25.23
CA ALA A 76 -16.47 -14.52 -24.03
C ALA A 76 -16.03 -15.89 -23.44
N ASP A 77 -15.35 -16.72 -24.23
CA ASP A 77 -14.78 -18.00 -23.83
C ASP A 77 -13.34 -18.08 -24.37
N ARG A 78 -12.40 -17.74 -23.49
CA ARG A 78 -10.96 -17.64 -23.79
C ARG A 78 -10.40 -18.99 -24.21
N ALA A 79 -10.74 -20.07 -23.49
CA ALA A 79 -10.29 -21.42 -23.77
C ALA A 79 -10.73 -21.92 -25.16
N ALA A 80 -11.98 -21.65 -25.55
CA ALA A 80 -12.50 -22.00 -26.86
C ALA A 80 -11.83 -21.20 -27.98
N ALA A 81 -11.54 -19.91 -27.76
CA ALA A 81 -10.82 -19.07 -28.71
C ALA A 81 -9.39 -19.56 -28.92
N LEU A 82 -8.66 -19.85 -27.84
CA LEU A 82 -7.31 -20.43 -27.91
C LEU A 82 -7.32 -21.79 -28.63
N THR A 83 -8.32 -22.64 -28.36
CA THR A 83 -8.49 -23.90 -29.09
C THR A 83 -8.71 -23.67 -30.59
N ALA A 84 -9.55 -22.71 -30.95
CA ALA A 84 -9.87 -22.39 -32.34
C ALA A 84 -8.69 -21.78 -33.11
N ALA A 85 -7.75 -21.13 -32.41
CA ALA A 85 -6.52 -20.58 -32.98
C ALA A 85 -5.52 -21.66 -33.48
N GLY A 86 -5.80 -22.94 -33.21
CA GLY A 86 -5.02 -24.05 -33.76
C GLY A 86 -3.67 -24.24 -33.07
N PRO A 87 -3.65 -24.49 -31.75
CA PRO A 87 -2.41 -24.72 -31.01
C PRO A 87 -1.70 -25.96 -31.55
N LEU A 88 -0.37 -25.97 -31.40
CA LEU A 88 0.46 -27.15 -31.67
C LEU A 88 0.13 -28.29 -30.72
N LEU A 89 -0.27 -27.96 -29.50
CA LEU A 89 -0.63 -28.88 -28.44
C LEU A 89 -1.60 -28.21 -27.45
N THR A 90 -2.51 -29.01 -26.91
CA THR A 90 -3.35 -28.64 -25.75
C THR A 90 -3.22 -29.72 -24.68
N LEU A 91 -3.05 -29.30 -23.43
CA LEU A 91 -3.04 -30.17 -22.25
C LEU A 91 -3.99 -29.60 -21.19
N THR A 92 -5.12 -30.27 -20.96
CA THR A 92 -5.94 -30.03 -19.76
C THR A 92 -5.29 -30.77 -18.59
N ARG A 93 -4.97 -30.04 -17.52
CA ARG A 93 -4.26 -30.58 -16.36
C ARG A 93 -5.25 -31.17 -15.35
N ASP A 94 -4.89 -32.30 -14.76
CA ASP A 94 -5.66 -32.92 -13.67
C ASP A 94 -5.26 -32.24 -12.35
N GLU A 95 -6.21 -32.01 -11.44
CA GLU A 95 -5.90 -31.56 -10.08
C GLU A 95 -4.93 -32.51 -9.36
N ALA A 96 -4.95 -33.80 -9.72
CA ALA A 96 -4.06 -34.82 -9.16
C ALA A 96 -2.59 -34.68 -9.62
N ASP A 97 -2.32 -33.95 -10.71
CA ASP A 97 -0.96 -33.69 -11.21
C ASP A 97 -0.26 -32.53 -10.46
N ALA A 98 -0.97 -31.92 -9.49
CA ALA A 98 -0.53 -30.80 -8.66
C ALA A 98 -0.03 -29.63 -9.52
N ASP A 99 1.13 -29.07 -9.18
CA ASP A 99 1.79 -27.94 -9.83
C ASP A 99 2.52 -28.32 -11.12
N SER A 100 2.77 -29.61 -11.38
CA SER A 100 3.65 -30.04 -12.47
C SER A 100 2.93 -30.30 -13.80
N TYR A 101 3.69 -30.29 -14.89
CA TYR A 101 3.22 -30.76 -16.21
C TYR A 101 4.36 -31.37 -17.04
N THR A 102 3.99 -32.20 -18.01
CA THR A 102 4.91 -32.72 -19.03
C THR A 102 4.21 -32.82 -20.37
N ILE A 103 4.85 -32.30 -21.40
CA ILE A 103 4.37 -32.32 -22.77
C ILE A 103 5.47 -32.74 -23.75
N THR A 104 5.09 -33.01 -24.99
CA THR A 104 6.01 -33.42 -26.04
C THR A 104 5.61 -32.76 -27.36
N VAL A 105 6.56 -32.15 -28.05
CA VAL A 105 6.37 -31.46 -29.33
C VAL A 105 7.24 -32.09 -30.42
N SER A 106 6.84 -31.95 -31.68
CA SER A 106 7.56 -32.52 -32.81
C SER A 106 9.03 -32.06 -32.85
N GLY A 107 9.95 -33.00 -33.08
CA GLY A 107 11.38 -32.69 -33.26
C GLY A 107 11.68 -31.75 -34.45
N GLU A 108 10.70 -31.53 -35.34
CA GLU A 108 10.80 -30.55 -36.43
C GLU A 108 10.79 -29.10 -35.93
N LEU A 109 10.35 -28.89 -34.68
CA LEU A 109 10.34 -27.59 -34.03
C LEU A 109 11.67 -27.27 -33.35
N ALA A 110 12.71 -28.10 -33.47
CA ALA A 110 14.03 -27.81 -32.89
C ALA A 110 14.55 -26.41 -33.27
N ASN A 111 15.11 -25.69 -32.29
CA ASN A 111 15.59 -24.31 -32.44
C ASN A 111 14.50 -23.31 -32.85
N ARG A 112 13.26 -23.53 -32.41
CA ARG A 112 12.13 -22.59 -32.56
C ARG A 112 11.61 -22.11 -31.22
N ALA A 113 11.09 -20.88 -31.21
CA ALA A 113 10.36 -20.32 -30.08
C ALA A 113 8.96 -20.93 -29.98
N LEU A 114 8.58 -21.33 -28.77
CA LEU A 114 7.24 -21.79 -28.42
C LEU A 114 6.70 -20.93 -27.29
N PHE A 115 5.43 -20.56 -27.40
CA PHE A 115 4.67 -19.87 -26.37
C PHE A 115 3.75 -20.86 -25.68
N LEU A 116 3.88 -20.94 -24.37
CA LEU A 116 3.09 -21.77 -23.48
C LEU A 116 2.10 -20.83 -22.80
N VAL A 117 0.82 -20.96 -23.16
CA VAL A 117 -0.26 -20.10 -22.68
C VAL A 117 -1.10 -20.92 -21.72
N PHE A 118 -1.11 -20.54 -20.46
CA PHE A 118 -1.95 -21.13 -19.44
C PHE A 118 -3.27 -20.37 -19.35
N ASP A 119 -4.35 -21.12 -19.32
CA ASP A 119 -5.70 -20.64 -19.06
C ASP A 119 -6.12 -21.12 -17.68
N ALA A 120 -6.40 -20.17 -16.80
CA ALA A 120 -6.66 -20.42 -15.40
C ALA A 120 -8.10 -20.86 -15.12
N GLU A 121 -8.97 -20.94 -16.13
CA GLU A 121 -10.34 -21.40 -15.94
C GLU A 121 -10.36 -22.82 -15.35
N GLY A 122 -10.98 -22.96 -14.17
CA GLY A 122 -11.02 -24.22 -13.43
C GLY A 122 -9.68 -24.62 -12.80
N ALA A 123 -8.71 -23.72 -12.74
CA ALA A 123 -7.51 -23.86 -11.93
C ALA A 123 -7.74 -23.37 -10.51
N ARG A 124 -6.91 -23.85 -9.58
CA ARG A 124 -6.91 -23.42 -8.19
C ARG A 124 -5.49 -23.22 -7.70
N ASP A 125 -5.26 -22.03 -7.15
CA ASP A 125 -4.09 -21.72 -6.37
C ASP A 125 -4.27 -22.25 -4.93
N SER A 126 -3.31 -23.04 -4.45
CA SER A 126 -3.40 -23.64 -3.12
C SER A 126 -2.87 -22.78 -1.98
N GLU A 127 -2.12 -21.73 -2.30
CA GLU A 127 -1.57 -20.78 -1.34
C GLU A 127 -2.54 -19.64 -1.07
N PHE A 128 -3.10 -19.04 -2.12
CA PHE A 128 -4.06 -17.94 -2.02
C PHE A 128 -5.51 -18.44 -1.96
N GLY A 129 -5.77 -19.67 -2.38
CA GLY A 129 -7.05 -20.34 -2.21
C GLY A 129 -8.10 -20.00 -3.26
N ASP A 130 -7.71 -19.31 -4.33
CA ASP A 130 -8.58 -18.76 -5.37
C ASP A 130 -8.14 -19.23 -6.78
N GLN A 131 -8.61 -18.55 -7.83
CA GLN A 131 -8.17 -18.80 -9.21
C GLN A 131 -6.97 -17.89 -9.54
N PRO A 132 -5.82 -18.44 -9.98
CA PRO A 132 -4.67 -17.62 -10.34
C PRO A 132 -4.96 -16.79 -11.61
N PRO A 133 -4.14 -15.76 -11.90
CA PRO A 133 -4.21 -15.06 -13.19
C PRO A 133 -3.88 -16.01 -14.35
N ASN A 134 -4.19 -15.56 -15.56
CA ASN A 134 -3.71 -16.22 -16.76
C ASN A 134 -2.20 -16.04 -16.87
N LEU A 135 -1.48 -17.16 -16.98
CA LEU A 135 -0.02 -17.16 -17.01
C LEU A 135 0.53 -17.56 -18.39
N GLU A 136 1.77 -17.20 -18.65
CA GLU A 136 2.49 -17.63 -19.85
C GLU A 136 4.00 -17.79 -19.64
N ALA A 137 4.60 -18.55 -20.55
CA ALA A 137 6.04 -18.65 -20.68
C ALA A 137 6.43 -18.79 -22.17
N VAL A 138 7.54 -18.18 -22.57
CA VAL A 138 8.14 -18.39 -23.89
C VAL A 138 9.47 -19.14 -23.76
N ALA A 139 9.66 -20.19 -24.55
CA ALA A 139 10.87 -21.02 -24.49
C ALA A 139 11.45 -21.28 -25.88
N MET A 140 12.78 -21.30 -25.95
CA MET A 140 13.51 -21.75 -27.12
C MET A 140 13.77 -23.25 -27.04
N THR A 141 13.25 -23.99 -28.01
CA THR A 141 13.47 -25.43 -28.10
C THR A 141 14.90 -25.75 -28.50
N ASN A 142 15.46 -26.82 -27.91
CA ASN A 142 16.80 -27.30 -28.20
C ASN A 142 16.79 -28.32 -29.37
N ASP A 143 17.88 -29.08 -29.52
CA ASP A 143 17.98 -30.17 -30.49
C ASP A 143 16.87 -31.21 -30.31
N ALA A 144 16.47 -31.84 -31.42
CA ALA A 144 15.53 -32.95 -31.43
C ALA A 144 15.94 -34.06 -30.45
N GLY A 145 14.99 -34.58 -29.66
CA GLY A 145 15.25 -35.60 -28.63
C GLY A 145 15.74 -35.06 -27.29
N SER A 146 15.81 -33.73 -27.12
CA SER A 146 16.12 -33.09 -25.83
C SER A 146 14.88 -32.98 -24.93
N THR A 147 15.11 -32.75 -23.64
CA THR A 147 14.09 -32.29 -22.69
C THR A 147 14.53 -30.95 -22.15
N LEU A 148 13.61 -29.98 -22.08
CA LEU A 148 13.86 -28.67 -21.48
C LEU A 148 12.84 -28.36 -20.39
N ARG A 149 13.24 -27.57 -19.40
CA ARG A 149 12.37 -27.13 -18.30
C ARG A 149 11.79 -25.75 -18.60
N VAL A 150 10.49 -25.59 -18.39
CA VAL A 150 9.76 -24.32 -18.53
C VAL A 150 8.76 -24.18 -17.40
N ASN A 151 9.12 -23.46 -16.36
CA ASN A 151 8.16 -23.05 -15.35
C ASN A 151 7.27 -21.93 -15.92
N ILE A 152 6.02 -21.89 -15.48
CA ILE A 152 5.02 -20.90 -15.85
C ILE A 152 4.63 -20.18 -14.55
N THR A 153 5.10 -18.96 -14.39
CA THR A 153 4.92 -18.16 -13.17
C THR A 153 4.57 -16.71 -13.52
N PRO A 154 4.16 -15.87 -12.54
CA PRO A 154 4.08 -14.43 -12.72
C PRO A 154 5.35 -13.84 -13.37
N HIS A 155 6.56 -14.20 -12.90
CA HIS A 155 7.82 -13.71 -13.50
C HIS A 155 7.99 -14.10 -14.98
N THR A 156 7.70 -15.35 -15.33
CA THR A 156 7.80 -15.77 -16.75
C THR A 156 6.70 -15.15 -17.59
N THR A 157 5.58 -14.80 -16.98
CA THR A 157 4.46 -14.12 -17.64
C THR A 157 4.84 -12.69 -17.95
N THR A 158 5.36 -11.94 -16.97
CA THR A 158 5.93 -10.60 -17.17
C THR A 158 6.91 -10.61 -18.35
N ALA A 159 7.87 -11.54 -18.34
CA ALA A 159 8.84 -11.66 -19.41
C ALA A 159 8.23 -12.05 -20.77
N SER A 160 7.17 -12.86 -20.77
CA SER A 160 6.51 -13.29 -22.01
C SER A 160 5.69 -12.18 -22.65
N ILE A 161 5.03 -11.34 -21.85
CA ILE A 161 4.32 -10.14 -22.30
C ILE A 161 5.29 -9.20 -23.02
N GLU A 162 6.44 -8.91 -22.40
CA GLU A 162 7.51 -8.10 -23.00
C GLU A 162 7.98 -8.69 -24.35
N VAL A 163 8.22 -10.01 -24.39
CA VAL A 163 8.64 -10.68 -25.62
C VAL A 163 7.57 -10.60 -26.70
N ARG A 164 6.27 -10.78 -26.37
CA ARG A 164 5.17 -10.64 -27.34
C ARG A 164 5.09 -9.23 -27.91
N ASN A 165 5.23 -8.20 -27.08
CA ASN A 165 5.26 -6.80 -27.55
C ASN A 165 6.49 -6.51 -28.43
N ALA A 166 7.62 -7.18 -28.16
CA ALA A 166 8.79 -7.10 -29.02
C ALA A 166 8.63 -7.90 -30.33
N LEU A 167 7.74 -8.89 -30.43
CA LEU A 167 7.57 -9.70 -31.64
C LEU A 167 7.01 -8.91 -32.83
N ASP A 168 6.18 -7.90 -32.55
CA ASP A 168 5.50 -7.10 -33.56
C ASP A 168 5.43 -5.64 -33.08
N PRO A 169 6.57 -4.94 -33.03
CA PRO A 169 6.66 -3.60 -32.44
C PRO A 169 5.88 -2.54 -33.23
N GLU A 170 5.43 -2.85 -34.45
CA GLU A 170 4.62 -1.97 -35.29
C GLU A 170 3.14 -2.40 -35.32
N ALA A 171 2.78 -3.48 -34.62
CA ALA A 171 1.46 -4.11 -34.65
C ALA A 171 0.93 -4.36 -36.08
N ASP A 172 1.83 -4.72 -37.01
CA ASP A 172 1.54 -4.86 -38.44
C ASP A 172 1.42 -6.33 -38.90
N GLY A 173 1.63 -7.27 -37.96
CA GLY A 173 1.61 -8.72 -38.17
C GLY A 173 2.95 -9.31 -38.60
N THR A 174 4.04 -8.54 -38.65
CA THR A 174 5.36 -9.00 -39.07
C THR A 174 6.22 -9.45 -37.89
N VAL A 175 6.22 -10.75 -37.61
CA VAL A 175 6.97 -11.35 -36.49
C VAL A 175 8.49 -11.32 -36.71
N ILE A 176 9.27 -10.97 -35.69
CA ILE A 176 10.74 -11.00 -35.71
C ILE A 176 11.32 -12.41 -35.95
N ASP A 177 12.52 -12.49 -36.55
CA ASP A 177 13.33 -13.72 -36.67
C ASP A 177 13.61 -14.38 -35.30
N THR A 178 13.55 -15.71 -35.27
CA THR A 178 13.72 -16.58 -34.09
C THR A 178 15.00 -16.29 -33.30
N ALA A 179 16.05 -15.79 -33.96
CA ALA A 179 17.31 -15.41 -33.31
C ALA A 179 17.19 -14.21 -32.35
N ALA A 180 16.26 -13.29 -32.59
CA ALA A 180 16.05 -12.14 -31.72
C ALA A 180 15.19 -12.48 -30.49
N ILE A 181 14.32 -13.49 -30.61
CA ILE A 181 13.42 -13.91 -29.52
C ILE A 181 14.20 -14.37 -28.30
N GLN A 182 15.29 -15.14 -28.48
CA GLN A 182 16.13 -15.55 -27.36
C GLN A 182 16.74 -14.35 -26.63
N THR A 183 17.23 -13.35 -27.37
CA THR A 183 17.81 -12.15 -26.77
C THR A 183 16.76 -11.32 -26.03
N ALA A 184 15.56 -11.17 -26.61
CA ALA A 184 14.45 -10.49 -25.95
C ALA A 184 14.04 -11.22 -24.66
N LEU A 185 13.94 -12.55 -24.70
CA LEU A 185 13.61 -13.38 -23.54
C LEU A 185 14.66 -13.26 -22.43
N ASP A 186 15.95 -13.31 -22.77
CA ASP A 186 17.03 -13.18 -21.79
C ASP A 186 17.00 -11.82 -21.09
N VAL A 187 16.68 -10.74 -21.83
CA VAL A 187 16.54 -9.39 -21.28
C VAL A 187 15.29 -9.29 -20.40
N ALA A 188 14.14 -9.75 -20.90
CA ALA A 188 12.87 -9.66 -20.19
C ALA A 188 12.87 -10.46 -18.88
N LEU A 189 13.47 -11.67 -18.88
CA LEU A 189 13.64 -12.43 -17.64
C LEU A 189 14.59 -11.73 -16.66
N ALA A 190 15.64 -11.07 -17.15
CA ALA A 190 16.56 -10.33 -16.29
C ALA A 190 15.86 -9.10 -15.67
N ASN A 191 15.04 -8.40 -16.45
CA ASN A 191 14.21 -7.28 -15.99
C ASN A 191 13.20 -7.73 -14.93
N ALA A 192 12.37 -8.72 -15.24
CA ALA A 192 11.38 -9.27 -14.31
C ALA A 192 12.03 -9.78 -13.01
N THR A 193 13.22 -10.42 -13.10
CA THR A 193 13.96 -10.87 -11.92
C THR A 193 14.62 -9.71 -11.17
N SER A 194 15.01 -8.63 -11.85
CA SER A 194 15.58 -7.44 -11.19
C SER A 194 14.52 -6.68 -10.40
N VAL A 195 13.33 -6.53 -10.97
CA VAL A 195 12.22 -5.80 -10.35
C VAL A 195 11.55 -6.66 -9.26
N PHE A 196 11.23 -7.91 -9.58
CA PHE A 196 10.47 -8.81 -8.70
C PHE A 196 11.32 -9.91 -8.06
N GLY A 197 12.63 -9.67 -7.90
CA GLY A 197 13.59 -10.64 -7.35
C GLY A 197 13.87 -10.52 -5.87
N GLU A 198 13.12 -9.68 -5.17
CA GLU A 198 13.29 -9.46 -3.74
C GLU A 198 11.91 -9.41 -3.06
N SER A 199 11.83 -9.89 -1.82
CA SER A 199 10.61 -9.84 -1.00
C SER A 199 10.32 -8.41 -0.52
N SER A 200 9.14 -8.22 0.07
CA SER A 200 8.75 -7.00 0.80
C SER A 200 9.73 -6.61 1.92
N LEU A 201 10.47 -7.58 2.45
CA LEU A 201 11.48 -7.39 3.51
C LEU A 201 12.89 -7.15 2.96
N GLY A 202 13.06 -7.02 1.63
CA GLY A 202 14.35 -6.85 0.97
C GLY A 202 15.22 -8.12 0.91
N GLU A 203 14.65 -9.29 1.22
CA GLU A 203 15.35 -10.56 1.06
C GLU A 203 15.33 -11.00 -0.40
N ALA A 204 16.48 -11.41 -0.94
CA ALA A 204 16.58 -11.90 -2.31
C ALA A 204 15.79 -13.20 -2.49
N LEU A 205 14.84 -13.21 -3.43
CA LEU A 205 14.00 -14.36 -3.78
C LEU A 205 14.73 -15.34 -4.70
N PHE A 206 15.78 -14.89 -5.41
CA PHE A 206 16.67 -15.72 -6.23
C PHE A 206 18.12 -15.61 -5.74
N PRO A 207 18.44 -16.10 -4.53
CA PRO A 207 19.72 -15.86 -3.87
C PRO A 207 20.93 -16.48 -4.59
N GLY A 208 20.73 -17.48 -5.45
CA GLY A 208 21.74 -18.08 -6.31
C GLY A 208 21.78 -17.51 -7.72
N GLY A 209 20.96 -16.50 -8.04
CA GLY A 209 20.76 -16.02 -9.40
C GLY A 209 20.03 -17.05 -10.26
N GLU A 210 19.14 -17.83 -9.64
CA GLU A 210 18.29 -18.80 -10.32
C GLU A 210 17.43 -18.12 -11.37
N ASN A 211 17.26 -18.78 -12.51
CA ASN A 211 16.36 -18.30 -13.55
C ASN A 211 14.95 -18.84 -13.28
N PRO A 212 13.91 -18.01 -13.14
CA PRO A 212 12.56 -18.45 -12.75
C PRO A 212 11.97 -19.46 -13.75
N GLN A 213 12.31 -19.36 -15.03
CA GLN A 213 11.83 -20.28 -16.07
C GLN A 213 12.45 -21.68 -15.98
N SER A 214 13.71 -21.79 -15.55
CA SER A 214 14.48 -23.04 -15.69
C SER A 214 14.98 -23.63 -14.38
N THR A 215 14.77 -22.94 -13.26
CA THR A 215 15.17 -23.43 -11.94
C THR A 215 14.52 -24.78 -11.63
N THR A 216 15.31 -25.63 -10.97
CA THR A 216 14.86 -26.91 -10.42
C THR A 216 14.66 -26.84 -8.91
N ASP A 217 15.00 -25.71 -8.30
CA ASP A 217 14.76 -25.44 -6.89
C ASP A 217 13.31 -24.96 -6.74
N MET A 218 12.45 -25.87 -6.27
CA MET A 218 11.02 -25.62 -6.16
C MET A 218 10.68 -24.74 -4.95
N ASP A 219 11.53 -24.70 -3.93
CA ASP A 219 11.33 -23.83 -2.77
C ASP A 219 11.57 -22.37 -3.20
N VAL A 220 12.67 -22.12 -3.92
CA VAL A 220 12.96 -20.81 -4.54
C VAL A 220 11.85 -20.38 -5.50
N LEU A 221 11.36 -21.29 -6.34
CA LEU A 221 10.29 -20.98 -7.29
C LEU A 221 8.98 -20.64 -6.57
N ALA A 222 8.64 -21.38 -5.51
CA ALA A 222 7.45 -21.14 -4.71
C ALA A 222 7.55 -19.77 -4.03
N ASP A 223 8.59 -19.55 -3.21
CA ASP A 223 8.78 -18.30 -2.47
C ASP A 223 8.74 -17.06 -3.39
N ALA A 224 9.45 -17.13 -4.53
CA ALA A 224 9.47 -16.03 -5.47
C ALA A 224 8.10 -15.78 -6.12
N SER A 225 7.46 -16.83 -6.64
CA SER A 225 6.19 -16.70 -7.36
C SER A 225 5.08 -16.25 -6.43
N SER A 226 5.06 -16.73 -5.19
CA SER A 226 4.06 -16.33 -4.19
C SER A 226 4.26 -14.90 -3.72
N ALA A 227 5.50 -14.43 -3.59
CA ALA A 227 5.76 -13.02 -3.28
C ALA A 227 5.22 -12.08 -4.37
N LEU A 228 5.45 -12.40 -5.65
CA LEU A 228 4.90 -11.63 -6.76
C LEU A 228 3.38 -11.81 -6.89
N GLY A 229 2.85 -13.01 -6.66
CA GLY A 229 1.42 -13.30 -6.65
C GLY A 229 0.67 -12.47 -5.60
N LEU A 230 1.24 -12.35 -4.40
CA LEU A 230 0.72 -11.46 -3.35
C LEU A 230 0.76 -9.99 -3.81
N ALA A 231 1.87 -9.54 -4.37
CA ALA A 231 1.99 -8.16 -4.86
C ALA A 231 0.98 -7.83 -5.96
N ILE A 232 0.72 -8.76 -6.88
CA ILE A 232 -0.31 -8.63 -7.92
C ILE A 232 -1.69 -8.48 -7.29
N ARG A 233 -2.01 -9.28 -6.26
CA ARG A 233 -3.30 -9.23 -5.57
C ARG A 233 -3.48 -7.96 -4.77
N THR A 234 -2.44 -7.51 -4.06
CA THR A 234 -2.43 -6.25 -3.34
C THR A 234 -2.65 -5.10 -4.31
N ALA A 235 -1.92 -5.06 -5.42
CA ALA A 235 -2.10 -4.03 -6.44
C ALA A 235 -3.46 -4.11 -7.14
N ALA A 236 -4.00 -5.31 -7.38
CA ALA A 236 -5.33 -5.50 -7.97
C ALA A 236 -6.42 -4.96 -7.06
N ALA A 237 -6.35 -5.31 -5.76
CA ALA A 237 -7.26 -4.78 -4.77
C ALA A 237 -7.13 -3.26 -4.67
N PHE A 238 -5.91 -2.75 -4.52
CA PHE A 238 -5.61 -1.32 -4.39
C PHE A 238 -6.08 -0.50 -5.59
N ALA A 239 -5.80 -0.96 -6.81
CA ALA A 239 -6.14 -0.23 -8.03
C ALA A 239 -7.57 -0.51 -8.54
N GLY A 240 -8.32 -1.43 -7.91
CA GLY A 240 -9.65 -1.85 -8.40
C GLY A 240 -9.60 -2.60 -9.74
N LEU A 241 -8.51 -3.30 -10.01
CA LEU A 241 -8.24 -3.99 -11.28
C LEU A 241 -8.30 -5.51 -11.12
N SER A 242 -8.43 -6.23 -12.24
CA SER A 242 -8.20 -7.67 -12.25
C SER A 242 -6.70 -8.00 -12.12
N THR A 243 -6.39 -9.19 -11.61
CA THR A 243 -4.99 -9.68 -11.53
C THR A 243 -4.33 -9.78 -12.90
N ASP A 244 -5.11 -10.01 -13.97
CA ASP A 244 -4.61 -10.06 -15.35
C ASP A 244 -4.22 -8.65 -15.87
N GLU A 245 -4.96 -7.61 -15.48
CA GLU A 245 -4.65 -6.21 -15.81
C GLU A 245 -3.39 -5.75 -15.08
N VAL A 246 -3.29 -6.02 -13.78
CA VAL A 246 -2.09 -5.72 -12.99
C VAL A 246 -0.85 -6.39 -13.56
N LEU A 247 -0.96 -7.67 -13.96
CA LEU A 247 0.17 -8.40 -14.54
C LEU A 247 0.64 -7.79 -15.87
N GLN A 248 -0.28 -7.23 -16.67
CA GLN A 248 0.07 -6.47 -17.87
C GLN A 248 0.76 -5.14 -17.55
N LEU A 249 0.27 -4.40 -16.56
CA LEU A 249 0.86 -3.13 -16.14
C LEU A 249 2.25 -3.32 -15.52
N PHE A 250 2.42 -4.31 -14.65
CA PHE A 250 3.72 -4.70 -14.12
C PHE A 250 4.70 -5.12 -15.21
N ALA A 251 4.25 -5.83 -16.24
CA ALA A 251 5.10 -6.16 -17.38
C ALA A 251 5.49 -4.95 -18.23
N ALA A 252 4.60 -3.97 -18.36
CA ALA A 252 4.88 -2.73 -19.07
C ALA A 252 5.92 -1.86 -18.35
N ASP A 253 5.75 -1.72 -17.03
CA ASP A 253 6.65 -0.93 -16.18
C ASP A 253 8.03 -1.60 -16.06
N ALA A 254 8.05 -2.89 -15.71
CA ALA A 254 9.29 -3.64 -15.51
C ALA A 254 10.16 -3.77 -16.77
N ALA A 255 9.66 -3.43 -17.96
CA ALA A 255 10.33 -3.62 -19.24
C ALA A 255 11.64 -2.83 -19.39
N ASP A 256 11.90 -1.81 -18.58
CA ASP A 256 13.19 -1.12 -18.53
C ASP A 256 14.09 -1.54 -17.34
N GLY A 257 13.60 -2.48 -16.53
CA GLY A 257 14.26 -3.02 -15.34
C GLY A 257 13.98 -2.23 -14.05
N VAL A 258 13.03 -1.28 -14.08
CA VAL A 258 12.59 -0.49 -12.92
C VAL A 258 11.05 -0.56 -12.82
N LEU A 259 10.51 -0.29 -11.63
CA LEU A 259 9.07 -0.09 -11.43
C LEU A 259 8.87 1.35 -11.00
N ASP A 260 8.64 2.27 -11.94
CA ASP A 260 8.56 3.72 -11.68
C ASP A 260 7.39 4.41 -12.40
N ALA A 261 6.41 3.61 -12.85
CA ALA A 261 5.30 4.03 -13.67
C ALA A 261 5.73 4.72 -14.99
N ALA A 262 6.91 4.38 -15.53
CA ALA A 262 7.38 4.84 -16.82
C ALA A 262 7.53 3.67 -17.80
N VAL A 263 6.69 3.64 -18.82
CA VAL A 263 6.74 2.57 -19.83
C VAL A 263 7.65 2.92 -21.02
N PRO A 264 8.41 1.94 -21.54
CA PRO A 264 9.12 2.09 -22.81
C PRO A 264 8.20 2.44 -23.99
N VAL A 265 8.74 3.11 -25.01
CA VAL A 265 7.99 3.59 -26.20
C VAL A 265 7.28 2.51 -27.04
N ASN A 266 7.57 1.23 -26.79
CA ASN A 266 6.93 0.08 -27.42
C ASN A 266 5.72 -0.45 -26.67
N PHE A 267 5.33 0.17 -25.56
CA PHE A 267 4.04 0.00 -24.91
C PHE A 267 3.18 1.23 -25.21
N ASP A 268 2.02 1.00 -25.82
CA ASP A 268 1.04 2.06 -26.11
C ASP A 268 -0.10 1.92 -25.09
N LEU A 269 0.02 2.65 -23.98
CA LEU A 269 -1.01 2.75 -22.95
C LEU A 269 -1.82 4.02 -23.15
N ASP A 270 -3.14 3.93 -23.02
CA ASP A 270 -4.00 5.10 -23.01
C ASP A 270 -3.93 5.86 -21.67
N ALA A 271 -4.72 6.93 -21.55
CA ALA A 271 -4.67 7.79 -20.37
C ALA A 271 -5.22 7.12 -19.10
N GLU A 272 -6.16 6.18 -19.24
CA GLU A 272 -6.75 5.43 -18.13
C GLU A 272 -5.74 4.40 -17.63
N GLN A 273 -5.15 3.64 -18.55
CA GLN A 273 -4.10 2.66 -18.25
C GLN A 273 -2.83 3.28 -17.64
N LEU A 274 -2.51 4.54 -17.97
CA LEU A 274 -1.40 5.27 -17.33
C LEU A 274 -1.69 5.68 -15.89
N ASP A 275 -2.96 5.84 -15.52
CA ASP A 275 -3.37 6.14 -14.15
C ASP A 275 -3.37 4.86 -13.32
N ASP A 276 -3.96 3.80 -13.88
CA ASP A 276 -3.90 2.43 -13.35
C ASP A 276 -2.45 1.98 -13.08
N LEU A 277 -1.54 2.28 -14.00
CA LEU A 277 -0.11 1.98 -13.86
C LEU A 277 0.49 2.64 -12.61
N ARG A 278 0.11 3.88 -12.31
CA ARG A 278 0.60 4.60 -11.13
C ARG A 278 0.06 3.97 -9.87
N ALA A 279 -1.25 3.71 -9.81
CA ALA A 279 -1.87 3.05 -8.67
C ALA A 279 -1.22 1.68 -8.39
N VAL A 280 -0.96 0.90 -9.43
CA VAL A 280 -0.30 -0.42 -9.35
C VAL A 280 1.16 -0.31 -8.89
N SER A 281 1.92 0.65 -9.43
CA SER A 281 3.30 0.91 -9.00
C SER A 281 3.35 1.36 -7.53
N ASP A 282 2.46 2.27 -7.13
CA ASP A 282 2.38 2.77 -5.76
C ASP A 282 2.04 1.63 -4.79
N ALA A 283 1.04 0.79 -5.12
CA ALA A 283 0.70 -0.39 -4.33
C ALA A 283 1.87 -1.35 -4.12
N TYR A 284 2.69 -1.56 -5.16
CA TYR A 284 3.89 -2.40 -5.05
C TYR A 284 4.93 -1.79 -4.10
N HIS A 285 5.20 -0.49 -4.21
CA HIS A 285 6.17 0.20 -3.37
C HIS A 285 5.73 0.32 -1.92
N LEU A 286 4.42 0.51 -1.69
CA LEU A 286 3.82 0.40 -0.36
C LEU A 286 4.17 -0.95 0.24
N GLY A 287 3.88 -2.05 -0.44
CA GLY A 287 4.22 -3.40 0.04
C GLY A 287 5.71 -3.65 0.32
N ARG A 288 6.62 -2.76 -0.08
CA ARG A 288 8.08 -2.94 -0.06
C ARG A 288 8.85 -1.95 0.81
N ALA A 289 8.19 -1.09 1.59
CA ALA A 289 8.85 0.00 2.31
C ALA A 289 10.08 -0.46 3.12
N ALA A 290 11.28 -0.19 2.59
CA ALA A 290 12.55 -0.52 3.21
C ALA A 290 13.03 0.62 4.13
N VAL A 291 13.63 0.26 5.27
CA VAL A 291 14.19 1.19 6.28
C VAL A 291 15.21 2.18 5.68
N SER A 292 15.80 1.88 4.52
CA SER A 292 16.77 2.73 3.82
C SER A 292 16.20 4.04 3.25
N ASP A 293 14.87 4.15 3.13
CA ASP A 293 14.21 5.30 2.50
C ASP A 293 13.81 6.39 3.50
N VAL A 294 13.99 6.16 4.80
CA VAL A 294 13.84 7.21 5.81
C VAL A 294 15.09 8.11 5.71
N GLU A 295 15.03 9.10 4.82
CA GLU A 295 16.05 10.14 4.69
C GLU A 295 16.21 10.94 6.00
N ALA A 296 17.32 11.68 6.09
CA ALA A 296 17.92 12.32 7.26
C ALA A 296 16.97 12.91 8.32
N VAL A 297 17.45 12.97 9.57
CA VAL A 297 16.85 13.66 10.73
C VAL A 297 16.43 15.10 10.36
N SER A 298 15.17 15.25 9.95
CA SER A 298 14.53 16.45 9.38
C SER A 298 13.02 16.35 9.56
N CYS A 299 12.32 17.48 9.41
CA CYS A 299 10.85 17.49 9.44
C CYS A 299 10.27 16.70 8.26
N SER A 300 10.74 16.98 7.04
CA SER A 300 10.29 16.34 5.81
C SER A 300 10.56 14.84 5.77
N GLY A 301 11.68 14.38 6.35
CA GLY A 301 11.98 12.96 6.53
C GLY A 301 10.94 12.24 7.40
N ALA A 302 10.49 12.88 8.49
CA ALA A 302 9.41 12.35 9.32
C ALA A 302 8.07 12.35 8.57
N THR A 303 7.73 13.42 7.86
CA THR A 303 6.51 13.50 7.03
C THR A 303 6.42 12.36 6.02
N ASN A 304 7.50 12.06 5.31
CA ASN A 304 7.52 10.95 4.35
C ASN A 304 7.34 9.57 5.00
N ALA A 305 7.89 9.37 6.19
CA ALA A 305 7.70 8.13 6.94
C ALA A 305 6.24 7.99 7.43
N LEU A 306 5.63 9.08 7.89
CA LEU A 306 4.25 9.11 8.35
C LEU A 306 3.24 8.95 7.21
N ARG A 307 3.49 9.54 6.04
CA ARG A 307 2.69 9.30 4.83
C ARG A 307 2.59 7.80 4.54
N ARG A 308 3.75 7.11 4.52
CA ARG A 308 3.78 5.66 4.29
C ARG A 308 3.01 4.91 5.36
N ALA A 309 3.17 5.29 6.63
CA ALA A 309 2.43 4.67 7.72
C ALA A 309 0.91 4.79 7.53
N CYS A 310 0.43 5.98 7.16
CA CYS A 310 -0.98 6.25 6.84
C CYS A 310 -1.48 5.41 5.66
N GLU A 311 -0.72 5.35 4.56
CA GLU A 311 -1.05 4.52 3.39
C GLU A 311 -1.14 3.02 3.74
N PHE A 312 -0.31 2.55 4.68
CA PHE A 312 -0.40 1.17 5.20
C PHE A 312 -1.58 0.94 6.13
N GLU A 313 -1.98 1.95 6.92
CA GLU A 313 -3.15 1.88 7.79
C GLU A 313 -4.44 1.78 6.97
N ALA A 314 -4.58 2.59 5.91
CA ALA A 314 -5.68 2.46 4.95
C ALA A 314 -5.76 1.06 4.34
N LEU A 315 -4.62 0.44 4.04
CA LEU A 315 -4.56 -0.94 3.55
C LEU A 315 -4.91 -1.96 4.65
N ASP A 316 -4.46 -1.78 5.88
CA ASP A 316 -4.79 -2.65 7.02
C ASP A 316 -6.30 -2.68 7.25
N GLU A 317 -6.94 -1.50 7.30
CA GLU A 317 -8.38 -1.36 7.44
C GLU A 317 -9.14 -2.00 6.28
N PHE A 318 -8.71 -1.76 5.04
CA PHE A 318 -9.26 -2.41 3.86
C PHE A 318 -9.21 -3.95 3.98
N PHE A 319 -8.08 -4.53 4.39
CA PHE A 319 -7.95 -5.99 4.48
C PHE A 319 -8.76 -6.58 5.65
N ILE A 320 -8.88 -5.85 6.77
CA ILE A 320 -9.80 -6.22 7.86
C ILE A 320 -11.24 -6.22 7.34
N GLY A 321 -11.64 -5.18 6.63
CA GLY A 321 -12.94 -5.05 5.98
C GLY A 321 -13.21 -6.16 4.96
N ALA A 322 -12.26 -6.44 4.08
CA ALA A 322 -12.34 -7.54 3.13
C ALA A 322 -12.52 -8.90 3.82
N ALA A 323 -11.85 -9.13 4.96
CA ALA A 323 -12.04 -10.34 5.76
C ALA A 323 -13.45 -10.42 6.38
N ILE A 324 -14.02 -9.28 6.79
CA ILE A 324 -15.41 -9.17 7.25
C ILE A 324 -16.37 -9.51 6.09
N CYS A 325 -16.18 -8.91 4.92
CA CYS A 325 -17.00 -9.14 3.73
C CYS A 325 -16.92 -10.58 3.22
N ALA A 326 -15.74 -11.20 3.27
CA ALA A 326 -15.55 -12.61 2.96
C ALA A 326 -16.34 -13.55 3.90
N HIS A 327 -16.79 -13.05 5.05
CA HIS A 327 -17.67 -13.78 5.98
C HIS A 327 -19.18 -13.55 5.73
N SER A 328 -19.57 -13.12 4.54
CA SER A 328 -20.96 -12.88 4.17
C SER A 328 -21.74 -14.15 3.82
N ALA A 329 -23.08 -14.07 3.80
CA ALA A 329 -23.93 -15.24 3.54
C ALA A 329 -24.01 -15.62 2.04
N SER A 330 -23.57 -14.73 1.14
CA SER A 330 -23.52 -14.92 -0.31
C SER A 330 -22.48 -14.03 -0.97
N GLU A 331 -22.09 -14.38 -2.20
CA GLU A 331 -21.15 -13.60 -3.03
C GLU A 331 -21.68 -12.18 -3.31
N ASP A 332 -22.94 -12.02 -3.74
CA ASP A 332 -23.54 -10.69 -3.97
C ASP A 332 -23.50 -9.77 -2.73
N GLU A 333 -23.55 -10.34 -1.52
CA GLU A 333 -23.46 -9.58 -0.26
C GLU A 333 -22.00 -9.24 0.07
N ALA A 334 -21.07 -10.15 -0.24
CA ALA A 334 -19.63 -9.90 -0.08
C ALA A 334 -19.15 -8.79 -1.01
N ASP A 335 -19.61 -8.76 -2.26
CA ASP A 335 -19.25 -7.74 -3.25
C ASP A 335 -19.74 -6.35 -2.83
N LEU A 336 -21.03 -6.22 -2.49
CA LEU A 336 -21.60 -4.94 -2.01
C LEU A 336 -20.96 -4.47 -0.69
N CYS A 337 -20.52 -5.41 0.15
CA CYS A 337 -19.77 -5.08 1.35
C CYS A 337 -18.37 -4.57 1.00
N LEU A 338 -17.69 -5.22 0.05
CA LEU A 338 -16.33 -4.85 -0.36
C LEU A 338 -16.31 -3.47 -1.01
N ASP A 339 -17.33 -3.12 -1.81
CA ASP A 339 -17.47 -1.78 -2.41
C ASP A 339 -17.37 -0.66 -1.34
N VAL A 340 -17.96 -0.85 -0.16
CA VAL A 340 -17.88 0.12 0.94
C VAL A 340 -16.44 0.29 1.42
N TYR A 341 -15.73 -0.82 1.66
CA TYR A 341 -14.34 -0.75 2.13
C TYR A 341 -13.36 -0.27 1.05
N VAL A 342 -13.70 -0.43 -0.23
CA VAL A 342 -12.94 0.20 -1.33
C VAL A 342 -13.11 1.71 -1.27
N ASP A 343 -14.35 2.20 -1.15
CA ASP A 343 -14.65 3.63 -1.01
C ASP A 343 -13.96 4.22 0.24
N ASP A 344 -14.07 3.54 1.40
CA ASP A 344 -13.44 3.97 2.67
C ASP A 344 -11.91 4.05 2.53
N ARG A 345 -11.28 3.05 1.90
CA ARG A 345 -9.83 3.06 1.65
C ARG A 345 -9.44 4.24 0.76
N ASP A 346 -10.18 4.49 -0.30
CA ASP A 346 -9.87 5.58 -1.23
C ASP A 346 -10.01 6.95 -0.55
N GLU A 347 -11.01 7.12 0.33
CA GLU A 347 -11.17 8.31 1.18
C GLU A 347 -9.99 8.46 2.16
N LEU A 348 -9.60 7.39 2.85
CA LEU A 348 -8.44 7.41 3.75
C LEU A 348 -7.14 7.75 3.02
N LEU A 349 -6.94 7.27 1.79
CA LEU A 349 -5.77 7.60 0.99
C LEU A 349 -5.75 9.08 0.54
N GLU A 350 -6.92 9.67 0.27
CA GLU A 350 -7.05 11.11 0.03
C GLU A 350 -6.70 11.91 1.28
N GLU A 351 -7.22 11.50 2.45
CA GLU A 351 -6.90 12.10 3.75
C GLU A 351 -5.40 12.01 4.06
N CYS A 352 -4.77 10.84 3.82
CA CYS A 352 -3.32 10.67 3.96
C CYS A 352 -2.53 11.69 3.11
N ALA A 353 -3.01 12.00 1.90
CA ALA A 353 -2.38 12.96 1.01
C ALA A 353 -2.53 14.40 1.54
N ASP A 354 -3.71 14.76 2.05
CA ASP A 354 -3.99 16.08 2.62
C ASP A 354 -3.19 16.33 3.90
N VAL A 355 -3.17 15.37 4.83
CA VAL A 355 -2.36 15.39 6.04
C VAL A 355 -0.86 15.50 5.71
N THR A 356 -0.40 14.79 4.67
CA THR A 356 0.98 14.88 4.20
C THR A 356 1.30 16.29 3.67
N ALA A 357 0.40 16.89 2.90
CA ALA A 357 0.56 18.23 2.39
C ALA A 357 0.61 19.26 3.52
N ALA A 358 -0.30 19.16 4.49
CA ALA A 358 -0.32 20.03 5.68
C ALA A 358 0.99 19.92 6.49
N ARG A 359 1.48 18.69 6.73
CA ARG A 359 2.78 18.49 7.39
C ARG A 359 3.94 19.09 6.57
N ALA A 360 3.90 19.01 5.24
CA ALA A 360 4.93 19.58 4.38
C ALA A 360 4.96 21.12 4.46
N ASP A 361 3.80 21.78 4.51
CA ASP A 361 3.68 23.22 4.71
C ASP A 361 4.22 23.64 6.09
N LEU A 362 3.90 22.86 7.13
CA LEU A 362 4.44 23.06 8.47
C LEU A 362 5.97 22.86 8.52
N CYS A 363 6.52 21.89 7.78
CA CYS A 363 7.97 21.74 7.62
C CYS A 363 8.58 22.95 6.89
N ALA A 364 7.92 23.47 5.86
CA ALA A 364 8.39 24.66 5.14
C ALA A 364 8.40 25.90 6.04
N ALA A 365 7.36 26.10 6.87
CA ALA A 365 7.26 27.20 7.82
C ALA A 365 8.35 27.17 8.91
N THR A 366 8.88 25.98 9.21
CA THR A 366 9.93 25.76 10.22
C THR A 366 11.33 25.62 9.63
N ASP A 367 11.53 25.97 8.34
CA ASP A 367 12.79 25.78 7.61
C ASP A 367 13.31 24.32 7.68
N ASP A 368 12.38 23.36 7.63
CA ASP A 368 12.62 21.91 7.73
C ASP A 368 13.30 21.46 9.04
N ALA A 369 13.25 22.31 10.06
CA ALA A 369 13.87 22.04 11.34
C ALA A 369 13.16 20.91 12.10
N VAL A 370 13.94 20.03 12.73
CA VAL A 370 13.42 19.07 13.70
C VAL A 370 12.99 19.83 14.95
N HIS A 371 11.81 19.50 15.48
CA HIS A 371 11.39 19.98 16.79
C HIS A 371 12.37 19.46 17.84
N ASN A 372 13.03 20.37 18.54
CA ASN A 372 14.01 20.01 19.58
C ASN A 372 14.09 21.14 20.60
N PRO A 373 13.02 21.33 21.39
CA PRO A 373 12.95 22.40 22.36
C PRO A 373 13.91 22.15 23.53
N PRO A 374 14.36 23.21 24.24
CA PRO A 374 15.11 23.08 25.49
C PRO A 374 14.21 22.62 26.66
N PHE A 375 13.59 21.44 26.52
CA PHE A 375 12.74 20.79 27.50
C PHE A 375 13.35 19.47 27.97
N GLY A 376 13.03 19.05 29.19
CA GLY A 376 13.49 17.79 29.77
C GLY A 376 14.46 17.95 30.93
N MET A 377 14.95 16.81 31.44
CA MET A 377 15.66 16.79 32.73
C MET A 377 16.90 17.68 32.77
N GLU A 378 17.60 17.83 31.65
CA GLU A 378 18.78 18.69 31.56
C GLU A 378 18.44 20.19 31.66
N PHE A 379 17.22 20.57 31.30
CA PHE A 379 16.72 21.94 31.35
C PHE A 379 15.88 22.23 32.59
N ALA A 380 15.67 21.26 33.50
CA ALA A 380 14.84 21.44 34.70
C ALA A 380 15.21 22.66 35.56
N GLY A 381 16.47 23.10 35.54
CA GLY A 381 16.92 24.32 36.22
C GLY A 381 16.39 25.63 35.63
N ASN A 382 15.86 25.61 34.40
CA ASN A 382 15.27 26.74 33.71
C ASN A 382 13.78 26.88 33.98
N PHE A 383 13.15 25.96 34.71
CA PHE A 383 11.73 26.00 35.04
C PHE A 383 11.50 26.50 36.45
N ILE A 384 10.44 27.28 36.64
CA ILE A 384 10.07 27.78 37.97
C ILE A 384 9.27 26.74 38.74
N ASP A 385 9.18 26.87 40.06
CA ASP A 385 8.24 26.07 40.84
C ASP A 385 6.82 26.55 40.52
N PRO A 386 5.97 25.74 39.85
CA PRO A 386 4.65 26.19 39.43
C PRO A 386 3.76 26.61 40.60
N LEU A 387 3.92 26.01 41.78
CA LEU A 387 3.14 26.37 42.98
C LEU A 387 3.52 27.74 43.57
N MET A 388 4.55 28.39 43.03
CA MET A 388 4.98 29.72 43.46
C MET A 388 4.48 30.83 42.52
N ILE A 389 3.90 30.49 41.36
CA ILE A 389 3.44 31.44 40.35
C ILE A 389 2.37 32.38 40.95
N GLY A 390 2.62 33.69 40.88
CA GLY A 390 1.69 34.71 41.38
C GLY A 390 1.55 34.78 42.91
N THR A 391 2.31 33.99 43.67
CA THR A 391 2.33 34.07 45.14
C THR A 391 3.14 35.28 45.63
N PRO A 392 2.89 35.79 46.85
CA PRO A 392 3.68 36.90 47.39
C PRO A 392 5.19 36.60 47.47
N GLY A 393 5.98 37.27 46.62
CA GLY A 393 7.42 37.07 46.50
C GLY A 393 7.84 35.89 45.62
N GLY A 394 6.89 35.24 44.94
CA GLY A 394 7.14 34.25 43.90
C GLY A 394 7.35 34.87 42.51
N PRO A 395 7.53 34.03 41.47
CA PRO A 395 7.64 34.46 40.08
C PRO A 395 6.35 35.13 39.59
N GLU A 396 6.50 36.09 38.67
CA GLU A 396 5.37 36.70 37.99
C GLU A 396 4.70 35.69 37.03
N PRO A 397 3.36 35.65 36.99
CA PRO A 397 2.63 34.82 36.04
C PRO A 397 2.79 35.33 34.61
N HIS A 398 2.61 34.44 33.63
CA HIS A 398 2.49 34.83 32.22
C HIS A 398 1.32 35.81 32.03
N PRO A 399 1.49 36.92 31.27
CA PRO A 399 0.48 37.97 31.14
C PRO A 399 -0.80 37.52 30.43
N TYR A 400 -0.72 36.50 29.56
CA TYR A 400 -1.88 36.01 28.79
C TYR A 400 -2.35 34.62 29.24
N LEU A 401 -1.72 34.00 30.23
CA LEU A 401 -2.18 32.75 30.84
C LEU A 401 -1.68 32.65 32.28
N PRO A 402 -2.31 33.40 33.21
CA PRO A 402 -1.83 33.46 34.58
C PRO A 402 -2.19 32.18 35.34
N LEU A 403 -1.27 31.20 35.32
CA LEU A 403 -1.34 29.89 35.98
C LEU A 403 -1.31 29.95 37.52
N ARG A 404 -2.14 30.82 38.11
CA ARG A 404 -2.33 30.93 39.56
C ARG A 404 -3.22 29.79 40.04
N GLN A 405 -2.84 29.16 41.15
CA GLN A 405 -3.60 28.04 41.70
C GLN A 405 -5.02 28.49 42.07
N GLY A 406 -6.00 27.68 41.68
CA GLY A 406 -7.42 27.92 41.89
C GLY A 406 -8.02 28.99 40.97
N SER A 407 -7.30 29.44 39.93
CA SER A 407 -7.94 30.15 38.82
C SER A 407 -8.92 29.21 38.11
N THR A 408 -10.10 29.73 37.78
CA THR A 408 -11.15 29.01 37.05
C THR A 408 -11.71 29.87 35.94
N TRP A 409 -11.82 29.30 34.75
CA TRP A 409 -12.51 29.84 33.59
C TRP A 409 -13.74 28.97 33.31
N VAL A 410 -14.82 29.62 32.90
CA VAL A 410 -16.03 28.95 32.41
C VAL A 410 -16.36 29.54 31.06
N TYR A 411 -16.36 28.69 30.04
CA TYR A 411 -16.72 29.05 28.67
C TYR A 411 -18.07 28.41 28.29
N GLU A 412 -18.69 28.98 27.28
CA GLU A 412 -19.90 28.44 26.65
C GLU A 412 -19.63 28.38 25.14
N GLY A 413 -19.72 27.17 24.59
CA GLY A 413 -19.59 26.88 23.16
C GLY A 413 -20.96 26.64 22.55
N THR A 414 -21.17 27.03 21.30
CA THR A 414 -22.40 26.68 20.57
C THR A 414 -22.07 26.29 19.15
N PHE A 415 -22.49 25.10 18.75
CA PHE A 415 -22.22 24.51 17.44
C PHE A 415 -23.45 23.76 16.91
N MET A 416 -23.40 23.36 15.65
CA MET A 416 -24.49 22.66 14.97
C MET A 416 -24.16 21.17 14.78
N GLU A 417 -24.93 20.30 15.43
CA GLU A 417 -24.81 18.84 15.31
C GLU A 417 -26.15 18.27 14.83
N ASP A 418 -26.17 17.47 13.75
CA ASP A 418 -27.40 16.91 13.16
C ASP A 418 -28.52 17.94 12.88
N GLY A 419 -28.12 19.18 12.58
CA GLY A 419 -29.05 20.30 12.35
C GLY A 419 -29.73 20.82 13.63
N GLN A 420 -29.22 20.44 14.81
CA GLN A 420 -29.59 20.97 16.12
C GLN A 420 -28.47 21.83 16.66
N GLU A 421 -28.84 22.91 17.34
CA GLU A 421 -27.89 23.76 18.05
C GLU A 421 -27.59 23.09 19.41
N ILE A 422 -26.34 22.74 19.62
CA ILE A 422 -25.83 22.16 20.86
C ILE A 422 -25.07 23.23 21.62
N THR A 423 -25.20 23.23 22.94
CA THR A 423 -24.47 24.13 23.83
C THR A 423 -23.68 23.31 24.83
N GLU A 424 -22.37 23.54 24.85
CA GLU A 424 -21.47 22.96 25.83
C GLU A 424 -20.99 23.99 26.84
N VAL A 425 -20.62 23.51 28.02
CA VAL A 425 -20.01 24.30 29.08
C VAL A 425 -18.65 23.72 29.41
N ILE A 426 -17.61 24.52 29.20
CA ILE A 426 -16.22 24.14 29.43
C ILE A 426 -15.74 24.79 30.72
N THR A 427 -15.16 24.01 31.63
CA THR A 427 -14.64 24.50 32.92
C THR A 427 -13.17 24.17 33.11
N VAL A 428 -12.32 25.16 32.89
CA VAL A 428 -10.87 25.04 33.08
C VAL A 428 -10.49 25.46 34.50
N THR A 429 -9.78 24.61 35.24
CA THR A 429 -9.34 24.89 36.62
C THR A 429 -7.85 24.60 36.80
N VAL A 430 -7.09 25.63 37.20
CA VAL A 430 -5.69 25.45 37.60
C VAL A 430 -5.66 24.84 39.00
N THR A 431 -5.17 23.61 39.13
CA THR A 431 -5.16 22.90 40.41
C THR A 431 -3.88 23.19 41.24
N ASP A 432 -3.75 22.54 42.41
CA ASP A 432 -2.50 22.50 43.19
C ASP A 432 -1.72 21.19 42.98
N ARG A 433 -2.14 20.35 42.03
CA ARG A 433 -1.50 19.07 41.71
C ARG A 433 -0.33 19.28 40.77
N ILE A 434 0.73 18.50 40.99
CA ILE A 434 1.94 18.51 40.17
C ILE A 434 2.16 17.14 39.56
N LYS A 435 2.46 17.12 38.27
CA LYS A 435 2.94 15.95 37.54
C LYS A 435 4.40 16.18 37.12
N PHE A 436 5.23 15.15 37.28
CA PHE A 436 6.59 15.18 36.73
C PHE A 436 6.56 14.61 35.31
N ILE A 437 6.94 15.46 34.35
CA ILE A 437 7.01 15.13 32.93
C ILE A 437 8.44 15.41 32.47
N ASP A 438 9.13 14.37 32.01
CA ASP A 438 10.54 14.40 31.65
C ASP A 438 11.46 15.23 32.58
N GLY A 439 11.27 15.10 33.90
CA GLY A 439 12.05 15.83 34.91
C GLY A 439 11.61 17.28 35.19
N ILE A 440 10.64 17.82 34.46
CA ILE A 440 10.00 19.12 34.70
C ILE A 440 8.79 18.95 35.63
N ARG A 441 8.57 19.92 36.52
CA ARG A 441 7.37 19.99 37.36
C ARG A 441 6.28 20.74 36.59
N CYS A 442 5.33 20.02 36.03
CA CYS A 442 4.18 20.60 35.34
C CYS A 442 2.97 20.64 36.29
N LEU A 443 2.26 21.76 36.26
CA LEU A 443 1.03 22.02 37.00
C LEU A 443 -0.12 21.34 36.27
N VAL A 444 -0.99 20.65 37.01
CA VAL A 444 -2.20 20.09 36.41
C VAL A 444 -3.25 21.20 36.29
N VAL A 445 -3.62 21.50 35.06
CA VAL A 445 -4.83 22.26 34.72
C VAL A 445 -5.86 21.21 34.31
N ARG A 446 -7.06 21.30 34.86
CA ARG A 446 -8.13 20.34 34.56
C ARG A 446 -9.17 21.04 33.71
N ASP A 447 -9.44 20.52 32.53
CA ASP A 447 -10.55 20.90 31.68
C ASP A 447 -11.65 19.86 31.77
N THR A 448 -12.90 20.30 31.76
CA THR A 448 -14.06 19.42 31.70
C THR A 448 -15.10 20.04 30.81
N VAL A 449 -15.62 19.25 29.87
CA VAL A 449 -16.67 19.65 28.94
C VAL A 449 -17.97 18.95 29.31
N GLU A 450 -19.04 19.72 29.45
CA GLU A 450 -20.38 19.22 29.75
C GLU A 450 -21.41 19.67 28.69
N VAL A 451 -22.23 18.74 28.21
CA VAL A 451 -23.41 19.02 27.36
C VAL A 451 -24.66 18.60 28.13
N ASP A 452 -25.64 19.50 28.26
CA ASP A 452 -26.86 19.27 29.06
C ASP A 452 -26.61 18.81 30.52
N GLY A 453 -25.42 19.08 31.06
CA GLY A 453 -24.96 18.68 32.39
C GLY A 453 -24.46 17.25 32.48
N GLU A 454 -24.26 16.57 31.34
CA GLU A 454 -23.54 15.31 31.23
C GLU A 454 -22.08 15.60 30.86
N LEU A 455 -21.14 14.95 31.56
CA LEU A 455 -19.72 15.07 31.30
C LEU A 455 -19.39 14.28 30.03
N ILE A 456 -18.89 14.98 29.01
CA ILE A 456 -18.44 14.36 27.75
C ILE A 456 -16.92 14.29 27.67
N GLU A 457 -16.19 15.14 28.38
CA GLU A 457 -14.72 15.10 28.42
C GLU A 457 -14.16 15.49 29.81
N ASP A 458 -13.08 14.82 30.24
CA ASP A 458 -12.29 15.17 31.43
C ASP A 458 -10.77 15.08 31.18
N THR A 459 -10.17 16.22 30.92
CA THR A 459 -8.77 16.34 30.52
C THR A 459 -7.92 16.97 31.63
N ASP A 460 -6.77 16.34 31.92
CA ASP A 460 -5.76 16.88 32.85
C ASP A 460 -4.52 17.36 32.04
N ASP A 461 -4.51 18.62 31.60
CA ASP A 461 -3.36 19.27 30.95
C ASP A 461 -2.20 19.44 31.93
N TRP A 462 -0.98 19.27 31.43
CA TRP A 462 0.23 19.52 32.19
C TRP A 462 1.00 20.71 31.64
N LEU A 463 0.90 21.85 32.33
CA LEU A 463 1.54 23.09 31.90
C LEU A 463 2.74 23.45 32.79
N ALA A 464 3.79 24.01 32.19
CA ALA A 464 4.94 24.52 32.94
C ALA A 464 5.30 25.94 32.51
N GLN A 465 5.80 26.76 33.44
CA GLN A 465 6.36 28.07 33.10
C GLN A 465 7.87 28.02 33.28
N ASP A 466 8.60 28.56 32.31
CA ASP A 466 10.05 28.71 32.42
C ASP A 466 10.47 30.04 33.07
N THR A 467 11.77 30.17 33.34
CA THR A 467 12.38 31.36 33.95
C THR A 467 12.46 32.55 32.99
N GLY A 468 12.29 32.33 31.68
CA GLY A 468 12.10 33.37 30.67
C GLY A 468 10.67 33.89 30.61
N GLY A 469 9.72 33.11 31.12
CA GLY A 469 8.29 33.41 31.16
C GLY A 469 7.46 32.66 30.12
N ASN A 470 8.05 31.76 29.31
CA ASN A 470 7.26 30.99 28.34
C ASN A 470 6.39 29.97 29.10
N VAL A 471 5.20 29.72 28.57
CA VAL A 471 4.34 28.62 29.01
C VAL A 471 4.51 27.45 28.04
N TRP A 472 4.78 26.29 28.61
CA TRP A 472 5.06 25.04 27.94
C TRP A 472 3.88 24.10 28.11
N TYR A 473 3.51 23.41 27.02
CA TYR A 473 2.58 22.30 27.08
C TYR A 473 3.38 21.00 27.20
N CYS A 474 3.30 20.35 28.36
CA CYS A 474 4.05 19.12 28.64
C CYS A 474 3.34 17.84 28.14
N GLY A 475 2.10 17.95 27.66
CA GLY A 475 1.19 16.83 27.39
C GLY A 475 -0.06 16.88 28.27
N GLU A 476 -0.93 15.90 28.07
CA GLU A 476 -2.26 15.83 28.65
C GLU A 476 -2.74 14.40 28.89
N GLU A 477 -3.88 14.27 29.57
CA GLU A 477 -4.56 12.99 29.78
C GLU A 477 -6.05 13.19 29.50
N VAL A 478 -6.42 12.99 28.24
CA VAL A 478 -7.80 13.08 27.71
C VAL A 478 -8.62 11.85 28.12
N LYS A 479 -9.91 12.07 28.36
CA LYS A 479 -10.91 11.03 28.61
C LYS A 479 -12.25 11.46 28.04
N ASP A 480 -12.68 10.78 26.99
CA ASP A 480 -13.96 11.05 26.36
C ASP A 480 -15.01 10.07 26.85
N TYR A 481 -16.21 10.59 27.06
CA TYR A 481 -17.31 9.88 27.66
C TYR A 481 -18.57 9.97 26.81
N GLU A 482 -19.24 8.83 26.64
CA GLU A 482 -20.56 8.76 26.01
C GLU A 482 -21.57 8.07 26.92
N THR A 483 -22.84 8.47 26.80
CA THR A 483 -23.98 7.79 27.42
C THR A 483 -24.76 7.03 26.34
N PHE A 484 -24.97 5.72 26.51
CA PHE A 484 -25.64 4.91 25.48
C PHE A 484 -27.14 4.68 25.76
N ASP A 485 -27.91 4.71 24.68
CA ASP A 485 -29.34 4.42 24.70
C ASP A 485 -29.61 2.98 25.17
N GLY A 486 -30.26 2.84 26.33
CA GLY A 486 -30.59 1.56 26.94
C GLY A 486 -29.83 1.26 28.24
N ASP A 487 -28.87 2.10 28.61
CA ASP A 487 -28.15 1.97 29.86
C ASP A 487 -29.05 2.21 31.08
N ALA A 488 -28.83 1.38 32.10
CA ALA A 488 -29.64 1.39 33.32
C ALA A 488 -28.77 1.10 34.55
N PRO A 489 -28.30 2.13 35.27
CA PRO A 489 -28.52 3.57 35.04
C PRO A 489 -27.75 4.14 33.82
N PRO A 490 -28.21 5.26 33.21
CA PRO A 490 -27.46 5.97 32.18
C PRO A 490 -26.28 6.67 32.85
N ILE A 491 -25.11 6.06 32.79
CA ILE A 491 -23.86 6.57 33.35
C ILE A 491 -22.89 6.70 32.19
N PRO A 492 -22.21 7.85 32.01
CA PRO A 492 -21.21 7.99 30.97
C PRO A 492 -20.10 6.94 31.10
N GLU A 493 -19.72 6.34 29.98
CA GLU A 493 -18.67 5.33 29.86
C GLU A 493 -17.47 5.92 29.12
N LEU A 494 -16.25 5.58 29.55
CA LEU A 494 -15.02 6.00 28.85
C LEU A 494 -14.96 5.29 27.49
N VAL A 495 -15.01 6.06 26.40
CA VAL A 495 -15.02 5.53 25.02
C VAL A 495 -13.69 5.75 24.31
N ALA A 496 -13.02 6.86 24.58
CA ALA A 496 -11.78 7.25 23.92
C ALA A 496 -10.82 7.97 24.87
N ILE A 497 -9.56 8.02 24.45
CA ILE A 497 -8.44 8.73 25.10
C ILE A 497 -7.56 9.39 24.04
N ASP A 498 -8.09 9.60 22.84
CA ASP A 498 -7.36 10.12 21.70
C ASP A 498 -6.88 11.56 22.02
N GLY A 499 -5.77 11.98 21.42
CA GLY A 499 -5.08 13.21 21.79
C GLY A 499 -4.16 13.07 23.03
N ALA A 500 -4.38 12.12 23.95
CA ALA A 500 -3.61 12.03 25.19
C ALA A 500 -2.10 11.73 25.01
N PHE A 501 -1.26 12.77 24.99
CA PHE A 501 0.19 12.64 24.80
C PHE A 501 1.01 13.03 26.04
N LYS A 502 2.29 12.62 26.08
CA LYS A 502 3.18 12.99 27.19
C LYS A 502 4.63 13.11 26.79
N ALA A 503 5.17 14.32 26.92
CA ALA A 503 6.58 14.59 26.62
C ALA A 503 7.55 13.61 27.30
N GLY A 504 8.46 13.04 26.52
CA GLY A 504 9.45 12.05 26.95
C GLY A 504 8.92 10.61 27.03
N ARG A 505 7.72 10.33 26.50
CA ARG A 505 7.15 8.99 26.30
C ARG A 505 6.92 8.80 24.80
N ASP A 506 7.20 7.61 24.28
CA ASP A 506 6.88 7.18 22.89
C ASP A 506 7.37 8.08 21.73
N GLY A 507 8.23 9.06 22.02
CA GLY A 507 8.74 10.01 21.03
C GLY A 507 8.09 11.39 21.15
N ASP A 508 7.06 11.53 21.98
CA ASP A 508 6.33 12.77 22.19
C ASP A 508 7.24 13.85 22.79
N GLU A 509 7.05 15.07 22.33
CA GLU A 509 7.82 16.24 22.76
C GLU A 509 6.90 17.35 23.25
N ALA A 510 7.36 18.08 24.27
CA ALA A 510 6.65 19.27 24.74
C ALA A 510 6.75 20.39 23.70
N GLY A 511 5.73 21.24 23.57
CA GLY A 511 5.81 22.48 22.80
C GLY A 511 5.66 23.72 23.65
N ILE A 512 5.78 24.88 23.00
CA ILE A 512 5.44 26.16 23.63
C ILE A 512 3.94 26.35 23.42
N LEU A 513 3.19 26.58 24.50
CA LEU A 513 1.79 27.00 24.42
C LEU A 513 1.72 28.50 24.15
N LEU A 514 2.45 29.28 24.96
CA LEU A 514 2.53 30.73 24.79
C LEU A 514 3.96 31.24 25.05
N PRO A 515 4.56 31.98 24.11
CA PRO A 515 5.86 32.59 24.32
C PRO A 515 5.77 33.75 25.31
N ALA A 516 6.82 33.96 26.10
CA ALA A 516 6.89 35.01 27.12
C ALA A 516 6.68 36.43 26.56
N VAL A 517 7.09 36.64 25.32
CA VAL A 517 6.95 37.89 24.57
C VAL A 517 6.43 37.55 23.18
N PRO A 518 5.09 37.46 23.01
CA PRO A 518 4.49 37.18 21.72
C PRO A 518 4.84 38.25 20.68
N VAL A 519 5.18 37.83 19.46
CA VAL A 519 5.42 38.71 18.32
C VAL A 519 4.57 38.23 17.15
N ALA A 520 3.85 39.14 16.49
CA ALA A 520 3.07 38.81 15.31
C ALA A 520 3.96 38.23 14.18
N GLY A 521 3.53 37.10 13.61
CA GLY A 521 4.25 36.30 12.63
C GLY A 521 5.19 35.24 13.24
N ASP A 522 5.29 35.14 14.56
CA ASP A 522 5.97 33.99 15.18
C ASP A 522 5.14 32.72 14.95
N PHE A 523 5.83 31.65 14.55
CA PHE A 523 5.27 30.35 14.25
C PHE A 523 5.99 29.27 15.08
N TYR A 524 5.24 28.38 15.74
CA TYR A 524 5.82 27.32 16.58
C TYR A 524 4.88 26.13 16.75
N ARG A 525 5.44 24.99 17.15
CA ARG A 525 4.66 23.79 17.53
C ARG A 525 4.29 23.83 19.00
N GLN A 526 3.02 23.58 19.28
CA GLN A 526 2.44 23.45 20.61
C GLN A 526 2.47 21.99 21.08
N GLU A 527 2.16 21.05 20.19
CA GLU A 527 2.06 19.62 20.50
C GLU A 527 2.79 18.82 19.43
N VAL A 528 3.54 17.82 19.86
CA VAL A 528 4.33 16.97 18.96
C VAL A 528 4.22 15.54 19.46
N SER A 529 3.14 14.90 19.05
CA SER A 529 2.85 13.49 19.20
C SER A 529 2.37 12.97 17.84
N PHE A 530 3.30 12.47 17.04
CA PHE A 530 3.00 12.09 15.66
C PHE A 530 1.81 11.13 15.58
N THR A 531 0.89 11.42 14.66
CA THR A 531 -0.38 10.69 14.40
C THR A 531 -1.39 10.68 15.55
N ASN A 532 -1.19 11.48 16.61
CA ASN A 532 -2.09 11.49 17.76
C ASN A 532 -2.45 12.90 18.24
N ALA A 533 -1.47 13.80 18.34
CA ALA A 533 -1.68 15.19 18.73
C ALA A 533 -0.56 16.07 18.15
N GLU A 534 -0.88 16.89 17.15
CA GLU A 534 0.10 17.72 16.44
C GLU A 534 -0.42 19.14 16.23
N ASP A 535 -0.27 20.02 17.21
CA ASP A 535 -0.74 21.40 17.08
C ASP A 535 0.38 22.37 16.77
N ALA A 536 0.08 23.35 15.93
CA ALA A 536 0.92 24.48 15.63
C ALA A 536 0.16 25.80 15.79
N ILE A 537 0.92 26.84 16.14
CA ILE A 537 0.41 28.19 16.35
C ILE A 537 1.16 29.18 15.46
N GLU A 538 0.40 30.09 14.83
CA GLU A 538 0.91 31.39 14.36
C GLU A 538 0.35 32.53 15.23
N ILE A 539 1.21 33.42 15.70
CA ILE A 539 0.74 34.65 16.36
C ILE A 539 0.27 35.65 15.30
N LEU A 540 -1.03 35.88 15.21
CA LEU A 540 -1.62 36.82 14.24
C LEU A 540 -1.44 38.29 14.67
N ALA A 541 -1.69 38.59 15.95
CA ALA A 541 -1.67 39.97 16.45
C ALA A 541 -1.41 40.05 17.96
N THR A 542 -0.87 41.18 18.41
CA THR A 542 -0.70 41.51 19.84
C THR A 542 -1.51 42.75 20.27
N ASP A 543 -2.26 43.34 19.34
CA ASP A 543 -3.06 44.54 19.51
C ASP A 543 -4.53 44.33 19.09
N GLY A 544 -5.01 43.09 19.20
CA GLY A 544 -6.39 42.72 18.91
C GLY A 544 -7.42 43.42 19.81
N THR A 545 -8.68 43.38 19.39
CA THR A 545 -9.81 43.92 20.14
C THR A 545 -10.97 42.95 20.10
N GLU A 546 -11.47 42.56 21.28
CA GLU A 546 -12.62 41.66 21.39
C GLU A 546 -13.39 41.88 22.70
N VAL A 547 -14.70 41.60 22.65
CA VAL A 547 -15.65 41.72 23.75
C VAL A 547 -16.51 40.46 23.79
N VAL A 548 -16.39 39.72 24.89
CA VAL A 548 -17.22 38.54 25.20
C VAL A 548 -17.94 38.77 26.54
N PRO A 549 -18.89 37.90 26.96
CA PRO A 549 -19.63 38.10 28.22
C PRO A 549 -18.73 38.24 29.47
N GLY A 550 -17.66 37.45 29.55
CA GLY A 550 -16.79 37.36 30.72
C GLY A 550 -15.61 38.32 30.73
N ALA A 551 -15.24 38.91 29.59
CA ALA A 551 -14.04 39.73 29.47
C ALA A 551 -14.03 40.69 28.26
N THR A 552 -13.07 41.61 28.25
CA THR A 552 -12.85 42.54 27.14
C THR A 552 -11.38 42.89 27.05
N CYS A 553 -10.83 42.91 25.84
CA CYS A 553 -9.52 43.50 25.54
C CYS A 553 -9.65 44.45 24.35
N VAL A 554 -9.05 45.63 24.42
CA VAL A 554 -9.19 46.67 23.39
C VAL A 554 -7.80 47.20 23.04
N GLY A 555 -7.31 46.83 21.86
CA GLY A 555 -5.97 47.14 21.40
C GLY A 555 -4.86 46.38 22.16
N THR A 556 -5.23 45.27 22.81
CA THR A 556 -4.33 44.53 23.72
C THR A 556 -4.55 43.01 23.71
N CYS A 557 -5.50 42.50 22.90
CA CYS A 557 -5.66 41.05 22.80
C CYS A 557 -4.45 40.46 22.06
N LEU A 558 -3.91 39.38 22.59
CA LEU A 558 -3.11 38.46 21.78
C LEU A 558 -4.10 37.63 20.95
N VAL A 559 -3.81 37.47 19.66
CA VAL A 559 -4.61 36.66 18.74
C VAL A 559 -3.67 35.65 18.10
N THR A 560 -4.04 34.38 18.16
CA THR A 560 -3.33 33.26 17.56
C THR A 560 -4.21 32.60 16.50
N LEU A 561 -3.55 31.97 15.53
CA LEU A 561 -4.11 30.97 14.64
C LEU A 561 -3.58 29.63 15.14
N ASP A 562 -4.47 28.73 15.50
CA ASP A 562 -4.17 27.41 16.04
C ASP A 562 -4.69 26.39 15.01
N PHE A 563 -3.88 25.41 14.65
CA PHE A 563 -4.23 24.42 13.64
C PHE A 563 -3.43 23.13 13.81
N SER A 564 -3.95 22.05 13.24
CA SER A 564 -3.34 20.72 13.25
C SER A 564 -3.10 20.25 11.81
N PRO A 565 -1.95 19.63 11.48
CA PRO A 565 -1.79 18.96 10.21
C PRO A 565 -2.48 17.59 10.18
N LEU A 566 -2.99 17.09 11.32
CA LEU A 566 -3.85 15.90 11.37
C LEU A 566 -5.27 16.21 10.89
N ASP A 567 -5.71 17.47 11.03
CA ASP A 567 -7.04 17.92 10.65
C ASP A 567 -6.97 19.07 9.62
N PRO A 568 -6.49 18.82 8.39
CA PRO A 568 -6.33 19.87 7.39
C PRO A 568 -7.62 20.62 7.11
N GLY A 569 -7.57 21.95 7.23
CA GLY A 569 -8.72 22.83 6.98
C GLY A 569 -9.47 23.24 8.25
N VAL A 570 -9.26 22.54 9.36
CA VAL A 570 -9.76 22.95 10.68
C VAL A 570 -8.74 23.92 11.30
N GLU A 571 -9.10 25.20 11.29
CA GLU A 571 -8.28 26.29 11.82
C GLU A 571 -9.08 27.12 12.82
N GLU A 572 -8.45 27.51 13.92
CA GLU A 572 -9.09 28.29 14.97
C GLU A 572 -8.36 29.61 15.22
N SER A 573 -9.10 30.68 15.48
CA SER A 573 -8.54 31.91 16.02
C SER A 573 -8.83 32.05 17.52
N LYS A 574 -7.78 31.99 18.35
CA LYS A 574 -7.91 32.19 19.81
C LYS A 574 -7.50 33.61 20.21
N TYR A 575 -8.28 34.22 21.10
CA TYR A 575 -8.08 35.58 21.62
C TYR A 575 -7.78 35.51 23.11
N TYR A 576 -6.66 36.09 23.53
CA TYR A 576 -6.24 36.15 24.93
C TYR A 576 -6.27 37.58 25.46
N ALA A 577 -6.95 37.79 26.59
CA ALA A 577 -6.97 39.06 27.31
C ALA A 577 -5.87 39.09 28.40
N PRO A 578 -5.17 40.24 28.56
CA PRO A 578 -4.17 40.39 29.62
C PRO A 578 -4.74 40.13 31.02
N ASP A 579 -3.96 39.44 31.85
CA ASP A 579 -4.27 39.01 33.23
C ASP A 579 -5.48 38.08 33.37
N ILE A 580 -6.07 37.64 32.25
CA ILE A 580 -7.24 36.76 32.22
C ILE A 580 -6.88 35.42 31.60
N GLY A 581 -6.43 35.36 30.35
CA GLY A 581 -6.38 34.08 29.62
C GLY A 581 -7.06 34.17 28.26
N MET A 582 -7.32 33.01 27.65
CA MET A 582 -8.20 32.90 26.49
C MET A 582 -9.60 33.42 26.86
N ILE A 583 -10.17 34.24 26.00
CA ILE A 583 -11.52 34.81 26.16
C ILE A 583 -12.48 34.41 25.05
N LEU A 584 -11.94 34.03 23.89
CA LEU A 584 -12.71 33.63 22.72
C LEU A 584 -11.87 32.68 21.89
N GLU A 585 -12.51 31.67 21.36
CA GLU A 585 -12.05 30.85 20.24
C GLU A 585 -13.11 30.89 19.14
N VAL A 586 -12.66 30.86 17.89
CA VAL A 586 -13.52 30.90 16.71
C VAL A 586 -12.99 29.91 15.69
N ASP A 587 -13.79 28.91 15.36
CA ASP A 587 -13.56 28.04 14.21
C ASP A 587 -13.72 28.88 12.92
N LEU A 588 -12.70 28.85 12.06
CA LEU A 588 -12.65 29.68 10.86
C LEU A 588 -13.44 29.11 9.68
N GLU A 589 -13.76 27.82 9.70
CA GLU A 589 -14.60 27.17 8.71
C GLU A 589 -16.09 27.32 9.04
N THR A 590 -16.49 26.91 10.25
CA THR A 590 -17.90 26.89 10.67
C THR A 590 -18.36 28.25 11.19
N GLY A 591 -17.45 29.03 11.78
CA GLY A 591 -17.75 30.26 12.50
C GLY A 591 -18.30 30.03 13.90
N ASP A 592 -18.28 28.80 14.40
CA ASP A 592 -18.67 28.45 15.76
C ASP A 592 -17.73 29.11 16.77
N ARG A 593 -18.25 29.36 17.98
CA ARG A 593 -17.60 30.22 18.97
C ARG A 593 -17.66 29.60 20.34
N VAL A 594 -16.51 29.60 21.03
CA VAL A 594 -16.40 29.31 22.45
C VAL A 594 -16.06 30.61 23.18
N GLU A 595 -17.03 31.14 23.95
CA GLU A 595 -16.92 32.45 24.59
C GLU A 595 -16.74 32.33 26.09
N LEU A 596 -15.81 33.10 26.66
CA LEU A 596 -15.65 33.17 28.11
C LEU A 596 -16.90 33.79 28.75
N VAL A 597 -17.52 33.07 29.66
CA VAL A 597 -18.67 33.53 30.46
C VAL A 597 -18.20 34.11 31.79
N SER A 598 -17.23 33.46 32.45
CA SER A 598 -16.68 33.98 33.71
C SER A 598 -15.26 33.52 33.98
N TYR A 599 -14.48 34.41 34.61
CA TYR A 599 -13.15 34.12 35.13
C TYR A 599 -13.09 34.50 36.61
N SER A 600 -12.49 33.63 37.42
CA SER A 600 -12.28 33.89 38.83
C SER A 600 -10.90 33.39 39.28
N VAL A 601 -10.32 34.07 40.27
CA VAL A 601 -9.07 33.67 40.91
C VAL A 601 -9.39 33.29 42.35
N ALA A 602 -8.89 32.15 42.82
CA ALA A 602 -9.04 31.77 44.22
C ALA A 602 -8.50 32.89 45.16
N PRO A 603 -9.25 33.22 46.23
CA PRO A 603 -8.95 34.35 47.11
C PRO A 603 -7.71 34.20 48.00
#